data_AF-A0AAE4H4B9-F1
#
_entry.id   AF-A0AAE4H4B9-F1
#
_cell.length_a   1.000
_cell.length_b   1.000
_cell.length_c   1.000
_cell.angle_alpha   90.00
_cell.angle_beta   90.00
_cell.angle_gamma   90.00
#
_symmetry.space_group_name_H-M   'P 1'
#
loop_
_entity.id
_entity.type
_entity.pdbx_description
1 polymer ?
#
loop_
_entity_poly.entity_id
_entity_poly.type
_entity_poly.pdbx_seq_one_letter_code
_entity_poly.pdbx_strand_id
1 'polypeptide(L)'
;MLEAIRDNPGEIRASVVQGSAGHLMVRLLLDEAGIPQENLNLVTYNSGGEARSAVAGGQVHFTSISAQGSEGIREFLTPLAIVNDERIEQWDAPTINEALDPMDIEVPVLQGSMRGFAVTAETERQYPERYAILSEAIQNTLARKEVQEQLEAGDIGGVWVGPERSNELMRTNFEVFEAYADLLN
;
A
#
# COMPACT_ATOMS: atom_id res chain seq x y z
N MET A 1 -14.26 -11.68 -3.18
CA MET A 1 -13.26 -11.56 -4.27
C MET A 1 -12.56 -12.89 -4.52
N LEU A 2 -11.86 -13.47 -3.54
CA LEU A 2 -11.10 -14.72 -3.72
C LEU A 2 -11.96 -15.88 -4.20
N GLU A 3 -13.16 -16.06 -3.64
CA GLU A 3 -14.14 -17.04 -4.14
C GLU A 3 -14.48 -16.85 -5.61
N ALA A 4 -14.75 -15.61 -6.05
CA ALA A 4 -15.04 -15.33 -7.45
C ALA A 4 -13.89 -15.69 -8.39
N ILE A 5 -12.63 -15.50 -7.96
CA ILE A 5 -11.43 -15.91 -8.71
C ILE A 5 -11.31 -17.44 -8.74
N ARG A 6 -11.58 -18.10 -7.61
CA ARG A 6 -11.56 -19.56 -7.48
C ARG A 6 -12.59 -20.23 -8.41
N ASP A 7 -13.79 -19.68 -8.45
CA ASP A 7 -14.94 -20.26 -9.14
C ASP A 7 -14.97 -19.93 -10.64
N ASN A 8 -14.30 -18.85 -11.07
CA ASN A 8 -14.31 -18.36 -12.46
C ASN A 8 -12.87 -18.15 -12.98
N PRO A 9 -12.07 -19.23 -13.14
CA PRO A 9 -10.67 -19.14 -13.51
C PRO A 9 -10.48 -18.46 -14.87
N GLY A 10 -9.63 -17.42 -14.89
CA GLY A 10 -9.28 -16.65 -16.09
C GLY A 10 -10.29 -15.56 -16.48
N GLU A 11 -11.45 -15.49 -15.81
CA GLU A 11 -12.48 -14.50 -16.10
C GLU A 11 -12.27 -13.19 -15.33
N ILE A 12 -11.86 -13.30 -14.06
CA ILE A 12 -11.62 -12.13 -13.23
C ILE A 12 -10.33 -11.44 -13.67
N ARG A 13 -10.41 -10.12 -13.79
CA ARG A 13 -9.32 -9.24 -14.25
C ARG A 13 -9.01 -8.23 -13.17
N ALA A 14 -7.73 -7.99 -12.91
CA ALA A 14 -7.29 -7.02 -11.93
C ALA A 14 -6.22 -6.09 -12.51
N SER A 15 -6.10 -4.89 -11.93
CA SER A 15 -5.00 -3.97 -12.22
C SER A 15 -4.14 -3.73 -10.99
N VAL A 16 -2.82 -3.71 -11.19
CA VAL A 16 -1.83 -3.33 -10.18
C VAL A 16 -0.70 -2.54 -10.81
N VAL A 17 0.07 -1.82 -10.00
CA VAL A 17 1.33 -1.22 -10.46
C VAL A 17 2.43 -2.27 -10.36
N GLN A 18 3.22 -2.46 -11.43
CA GLN A 18 4.29 -3.46 -11.46
C GLN A 18 5.28 -3.25 -10.30
N GLY A 19 5.57 -4.33 -9.57
CA GLY A 19 6.48 -4.34 -8.42
C GLY A 19 6.00 -3.57 -7.19
N SER A 20 4.74 -3.10 -7.17
CA SER A 20 4.19 -2.39 -6.01
C SER A 20 3.75 -3.34 -4.88
N ALA A 21 3.55 -2.79 -3.68
CA ALA A 21 2.94 -3.53 -2.57
C ALA A 21 1.56 -4.09 -2.93
N GLY A 22 0.78 -3.39 -3.76
CA GLY A 22 -0.50 -3.88 -4.26
C GLY A 22 -0.36 -5.08 -5.20
N HIS A 23 0.70 -5.13 -6.01
CA HIS A 23 1.03 -6.29 -6.83
C HIS A 23 1.36 -7.50 -5.94
N LEU A 24 2.27 -7.32 -4.98
CA LEU A 24 2.66 -8.39 -4.07
C LEU A 24 1.47 -8.89 -3.26
N MET A 25 0.66 -7.99 -2.71
CA MET A 25 -0.50 -8.33 -1.90
C MET A 25 -1.51 -9.21 -2.66
N VAL A 26 -1.81 -8.88 -3.93
CA VAL A 26 -2.74 -9.72 -4.72
C VAL A 26 -2.17 -11.12 -4.93
N ARG A 27 -0.87 -11.23 -5.23
CA ARG A 27 -0.22 -12.52 -5.42
C ARG A 27 -0.22 -13.35 -4.14
N LEU A 28 0.09 -12.71 -3.01
CA LEU A 28 0.08 -13.32 -1.69
C LEU A 28 -1.30 -13.83 -1.28
N LEU A 29 -2.35 -13.03 -1.52
CA LEU A 29 -3.73 -13.44 -1.24
C LEU A 29 -4.15 -14.69 -2.03
N LEU A 30 -3.68 -14.84 -3.27
CA LEU A 30 -3.94 -16.04 -4.06
C LEU A 30 -3.17 -17.25 -3.51
N ASP A 31 -1.90 -17.04 -3.15
CA ASP A 31 -1.03 -18.09 -2.61
C ASP A 31 -1.58 -18.67 -1.30
N GLU A 32 -1.89 -17.80 -0.33
CA GLU A 32 -2.45 -18.19 0.97
C GLU A 32 -3.85 -18.81 0.85
N ALA A 33 -4.65 -18.38 -0.14
CA ALA A 33 -5.95 -18.96 -0.41
C ALA A 33 -5.90 -20.30 -1.19
N GLY A 34 -4.69 -20.76 -1.56
CA GLY A 34 -4.48 -21.94 -2.40
C GLY A 34 -5.07 -21.80 -3.81
N ILE A 35 -5.19 -20.57 -4.31
CA ILE A 35 -5.74 -20.27 -5.63
C ILE A 35 -4.57 -20.18 -6.64
N PRO A 36 -4.57 -20.99 -7.71
CA PRO A 36 -3.55 -20.89 -8.74
C PRO A 36 -3.46 -19.47 -9.31
N GLN A 37 -2.23 -18.99 -9.48
CA GLN A 37 -1.95 -17.61 -9.92
C GLN A 37 -2.57 -17.30 -11.29
N GLU A 38 -2.69 -18.32 -12.15
CA GLU A 38 -3.31 -18.27 -13.48
C GLU A 38 -4.84 -18.11 -13.46
N ASN A 39 -5.50 -18.35 -12.32
CA ASN A 39 -6.94 -18.14 -12.19
C ASN A 39 -7.30 -16.65 -12.24
N LEU A 40 -6.35 -15.76 -11.92
CA LEU A 40 -6.51 -14.33 -12.04
C LEU A 40 -5.82 -13.79 -13.28
N ASN A 41 -6.56 -13.08 -14.13
CA ASN A 41 -5.96 -12.27 -15.19
C ASN A 41 -5.45 -10.94 -14.61
N LEU A 42 -4.23 -10.97 -14.06
CA LEU A 42 -3.60 -9.83 -13.44
C LEU A 42 -2.86 -8.97 -14.47
N VAL A 43 -3.32 -7.74 -14.67
CA VAL A 43 -2.72 -6.77 -15.58
C VAL A 43 -1.83 -5.82 -14.79
N THR A 44 -0.54 -5.77 -15.13
CA THR A 44 0.42 -4.84 -14.55
C THR A 44 0.50 -3.55 -15.37
N TYR A 45 0.54 -2.42 -14.68
CA TYR A 45 0.68 -1.08 -15.25
C TYR A 45 1.96 -0.41 -14.74
N ASN A 46 2.45 0.59 -15.48
CA ASN A 46 3.67 1.31 -15.12
C ASN A 46 3.41 2.43 -14.11
N SER A 47 2.15 2.84 -13.95
CA SER A 47 1.78 3.90 -13.03
C SER A 47 0.44 3.65 -12.34
N GLY A 48 0.29 4.27 -11.18
CA GLY A 48 -0.97 4.24 -10.46
C GLY A 48 -2.12 4.99 -11.15
N GLY A 49 -1.81 5.92 -12.07
CA GLY A 49 -2.83 6.61 -12.85
C GLY A 49 -3.49 5.65 -13.86
N GLU A 50 -2.67 4.93 -14.62
CA GLU A 50 -3.14 3.95 -15.60
C GLU A 50 -3.97 2.83 -14.96
N ALA A 51 -3.49 2.25 -13.85
CA ALA A 51 -4.22 1.22 -13.11
C ALA A 51 -5.61 1.72 -12.62
N ARG A 52 -5.66 2.96 -12.10
CA ARG A 52 -6.91 3.59 -11.66
C ARG A 52 -7.87 3.85 -12.81
N SER A 53 -7.37 4.35 -13.94
CA SER A 53 -8.19 4.55 -15.14
C SER A 53 -8.76 3.22 -15.66
N ALA A 54 -8.00 2.13 -15.58
CA ALA A 54 -8.45 0.82 -16.03
C ALA A 54 -9.64 0.29 -15.20
N VAL A 55 -9.59 0.40 -13.87
CA VAL A 55 -10.71 -0.04 -13.01
C VAL A 55 -11.90 0.91 -13.11
N ALA A 56 -11.67 2.24 -13.09
CA ALA A 56 -12.75 3.22 -13.19
C ALA A 56 -13.48 3.16 -14.55
N GLY A 57 -12.74 2.83 -15.63
CA GLY A 57 -13.28 2.60 -16.97
C GLY A 57 -13.84 1.20 -17.21
N GLY A 58 -13.93 0.35 -16.18
CA GLY A 58 -14.49 -1.00 -16.26
C GLY A 58 -13.70 -1.99 -17.13
N GLN A 59 -12.42 -1.71 -17.42
CA GLN A 59 -11.55 -2.61 -18.20
C GLN A 59 -11.09 -3.82 -17.37
N VAL A 60 -11.01 -3.64 -16.06
CA VAL A 60 -10.73 -4.68 -15.06
C VAL A 60 -11.80 -4.65 -13.97
N HIS A 61 -11.93 -5.73 -13.22
CA HIS A 61 -12.95 -5.91 -12.19
C HIS A 61 -12.54 -5.33 -10.84
N PHE A 62 -11.25 -5.35 -10.50
CA PHE A 62 -10.73 -4.75 -9.27
C PHE A 62 -9.31 -4.22 -9.43
N THR A 63 -8.84 -3.48 -8.42
CA THR A 63 -7.46 -3.01 -8.32
C THR A 63 -6.96 -3.15 -6.88
N SER A 64 -5.66 -3.36 -6.71
CA SER A 64 -4.98 -3.23 -5.42
C SER A 64 -3.97 -2.08 -5.52
N ILE A 65 -4.31 -0.95 -4.91
CA ILE A 65 -3.54 0.30 -4.98
C ILE A 65 -3.87 1.22 -3.80
N SER A 66 -3.01 2.21 -3.52
CA SER A 66 -3.21 3.21 -2.46
C SER A 66 -4.60 3.85 -2.50
N ALA A 67 -5.32 3.73 -1.37
CA ALA A 67 -6.67 4.26 -1.16
C ALA A 67 -6.72 5.79 -1.31
N GLN A 68 -5.81 6.51 -0.66
CA GLN A 68 -5.71 7.98 -0.75
C GLN A 68 -5.50 8.46 -2.19
N GLY A 69 -4.69 7.76 -2.99
CA GLY A 69 -4.51 8.14 -4.40
C GLY A 69 -5.73 7.83 -5.27
N SER A 70 -6.71 7.07 -4.78
CA SER A 70 -7.93 6.67 -5.48
C SER A 70 -9.14 7.55 -5.16
N GLU A 71 -8.98 8.57 -4.31
CA GLU A 71 -10.06 9.50 -3.95
C GLU A 71 -10.74 10.12 -5.18
N GLY A 72 -9.97 10.53 -6.18
CA GLY A 72 -10.49 11.13 -7.41
C GLY A 72 -11.32 10.21 -8.29
N ILE A 73 -11.36 8.90 -7.99
CA ILE A 73 -12.20 7.91 -8.69
C ILE A 73 -13.12 7.15 -7.74
N ARG A 74 -13.29 7.62 -6.49
CA ARG A 74 -14.04 6.94 -5.43
C ARG A 74 -15.44 6.51 -5.86
N GLU A 75 -16.15 7.36 -6.62
CA GLU A 75 -17.50 7.09 -7.11
C GLU A 75 -17.62 5.87 -8.05
N PHE A 76 -16.49 5.43 -8.62
CA PHE A 76 -16.41 4.25 -9.49
C PHE A 76 -15.95 2.98 -8.75
N LEU A 77 -15.68 3.08 -7.45
CA LEU A 77 -15.07 2.01 -6.66
C LEU A 77 -16.00 1.53 -5.56
N THR A 78 -16.01 0.21 -5.35
CA THR A 78 -16.53 -0.41 -4.14
C THR A 78 -15.35 -0.88 -3.29
N PRO A 79 -15.14 -0.32 -2.09
CA PRO A 79 -14.06 -0.72 -1.20
C PRO A 79 -14.29 -2.15 -0.71
N LEU A 80 -13.31 -3.05 -0.87
CA LEU A 80 -13.44 -4.45 -0.43
C LEU A 80 -12.71 -4.71 0.89
N ALA A 81 -11.50 -4.18 1.03
CA ALA A 81 -10.67 -4.26 2.21
C ALA A 81 -9.59 -3.18 2.18
N ILE A 82 -9.07 -2.79 3.34
CA ILE A 82 -7.93 -1.89 3.49
C ILE A 82 -6.73 -2.68 4.01
N VAL A 83 -5.62 -2.62 3.28
CA VAL A 83 -4.34 -3.22 3.72
C VAL A 83 -3.72 -2.31 4.78
N ASN A 84 -4.20 -2.47 6.00
CA ASN A 84 -3.74 -1.77 7.20
C ASN A 84 -4.10 -2.60 8.44
N ASP A 85 -3.42 -2.36 9.55
CA ASP A 85 -3.72 -3.01 10.84
C ASP A 85 -5.05 -2.53 11.43
N GLU A 86 -5.41 -1.27 11.14
CA GLU A 86 -6.62 -0.61 11.62
C GLU A 86 -7.47 -0.09 10.47
N ARG A 87 -8.79 -0.03 10.68
CA ARG A 87 -9.71 0.59 9.72
C ARG A 87 -9.39 2.09 9.59
N ILE A 88 -9.69 2.66 8.42
CA ILE A 88 -9.51 4.09 8.17
C ILE A 88 -10.87 4.76 7.97
N GLU A 89 -11.08 5.93 8.58
CA GLU A 89 -12.38 6.63 8.54
C GLU A 89 -12.80 7.03 7.12
N GLN A 90 -11.83 7.27 6.25
CA GLN A 90 -12.09 7.75 4.89
C GLN A 90 -12.74 6.68 4.00
N TRP A 91 -12.56 5.40 4.29
CA TRP A 91 -13.04 4.29 3.46
C TRP A 91 -13.82 3.28 4.29
N ASP A 92 -15.10 3.10 3.98
CA ASP A 92 -15.98 2.13 4.63
C ASP A 92 -15.66 0.70 4.15
N ALA A 93 -14.61 0.12 4.72
CA ALA A 93 -14.17 -1.24 4.49
C ALA A 93 -13.51 -1.84 5.73
N PRO A 94 -13.58 -3.17 5.91
CA PRO A 94 -12.78 -3.86 6.92
C PRO A 94 -11.28 -3.76 6.60
N THR A 95 -10.43 -4.04 7.58
CA THR A 95 -9.02 -4.33 7.32
C THR A 95 -8.88 -5.62 6.50
N ILE A 96 -7.70 -5.85 5.93
CA ILE A 96 -7.45 -7.03 5.11
C ILE A 96 -7.65 -8.32 5.90
N ASN A 97 -7.16 -8.40 7.14
CA ASN A 97 -7.31 -9.61 7.95
C ASN A 97 -8.75 -9.77 8.47
N GLU A 98 -9.46 -8.69 8.85
CA GLU A 98 -10.90 -8.77 9.15
C GLU A 98 -11.73 -9.31 7.96
N ALA A 99 -11.34 -8.96 6.73
CA ALA A 99 -12.01 -9.45 5.52
C ALA A 99 -11.71 -10.93 5.23
N LEU A 100 -10.59 -11.44 5.75
CA LEU A 100 -10.11 -12.81 5.52
C LEU A 100 -10.47 -13.76 6.67
N ASP A 101 -10.84 -13.25 7.84
CA ASP A 101 -11.28 -14.03 9.01
C ASP A 101 -12.27 -15.18 8.65
N PRO A 102 -13.30 -14.99 7.80
CA PRO A 102 -14.22 -16.08 7.45
C PRO A 102 -13.58 -17.23 6.68
N MET A 103 -12.39 -17.03 6.12
CA MET A 103 -11.62 -18.01 5.36
C MET A 103 -10.46 -18.63 6.15
N ASP A 104 -10.25 -18.22 7.42
CA ASP A 104 -9.13 -18.65 8.26
C ASP A 104 -7.76 -18.39 7.61
N ILE A 105 -7.63 -17.22 6.96
CA ILE A 105 -6.41 -16.76 6.28
C ILE A 105 -5.92 -15.50 6.99
N GLU A 106 -4.61 -15.41 7.21
CA GLU A 106 -3.94 -14.21 7.71
C GLU A 106 -2.81 -13.84 6.76
N VAL A 107 -2.66 -12.54 6.47
CA VAL A 107 -1.58 -12.02 5.64
C VAL A 107 -0.81 -10.90 6.35
N PRO A 108 0.50 -10.75 6.08
CA PRO A 108 1.25 -9.60 6.56
C PRO A 108 0.70 -8.30 5.99
N VAL A 109 0.56 -7.30 6.86
CA VAL A 109 0.17 -5.95 6.45
C VAL A 109 1.37 -5.24 5.82
N LEU A 110 1.39 -5.22 4.49
CA LEU A 110 2.33 -4.41 3.72
C LEU A 110 1.93 -2.93 3.84
N GLN A 111 2.61 -2.22 4.74
CA GLN A 111 2.39 -0.79 4.93
C GLN A 111 2.51 -0.07 3.59
N GLY A 112 1.49 0.74 3.28
CA GLY A 112 1.31 1.39 1.99
C GLY A 112 2.38 2.44 1.67
N SER A 113 2.02 3.46 0.87
CA SER A 113 2.98 4.47 0.45
C SER A 113 3.48 5.31 1.63
N MET A 114 4.72 5.08 2.08
CA MET A 114 5.43 6.00 2.97
C MET A 114 6.00 7.17 2.17
N ARG A 115 5.91 8.37 2.73
CA ARG A 115 6.58 9.56 2.20
C ARG A 115 7.58 10.05 3.22
N GLY A 116 8.80 10.28 2.78
CA GLY A 116 9.86 10.71 3.67
C GLY A 116 11.09 11.18 2.92
N PHE A 117 12.10 11.55 3.69
CA PHE A 117 13.41 11.94 3.21
C PHE A 117 14.41 10.87 3.63
N ALA A 118 15.26 10.47 2.70
CA ALA A 118 16.33 9.52 2.98
C ALA A 118 17.67 10.20 2.81
N VAL A 119 18.61 9.84 3.68
CA VAL A 119 20.04 10.14 3.52
C VAL A 119 20.80 8.83 3.47
N THR A 120 22.03 8.87 2.97
CA THR A 120 22.90 7.69 3.05
C THR A 120 23.23 7.35 4.50
N ALA A 121 23.43 6.07 4.82
CA ALA A 121 23.90 5.65 6.14
C ALA A 121 25.23 6.32 6.54
N GLU A 122 26.06 6.69 5.55
CA GLU A 122 27.31 7.42 5.78
C GLU A 122 27.07 8.82 6.36
N THR A 123 25.98 9.48 5.98
CA THR A 123 25.63 10.82 6.47
C THR A 123 25.42 10.81 7.99
N GLU A 124 24.67 9.84 8.49
CA GLU A 124 24.43 9.67 9.93
C GLU A 124 25.74 9.31 10.66
N ARG A 125 26.51 8.38 10.10
CA ARG A 125 27.76 7.90 10.71
C ARG A 125 28.85 8.98 10.79
N GLN A 126 29.06 9.74 9.73
CA GLN A 126 30.13 10.74 9.65
C GLN A 126 29.72 12.11 10.18
N TYR A 127 28.43 12.45 10.07
CA TYR A 127 27.92 13.78 10.40
C TYR A 127 26.67 13.71 11.27
N PRO A 128 26.73 13.09 12.47
CA PRO A 128 25.57 12.87 13.32
C PRO A 128 24.86 14.17 13.72
N GLU A 129 25.60 15.26 13.95
CA GLU A 129 25.01 16.58 14.24
C GLU A 129 24.20 17.13 13.05
N ARG A 130 24.69 16.96 11.81
CA ARG A 130 23.97 17.42 10.61
C ARG A 130 22.72 16.58 10.37
N TYR A 131 22.83 15.28 10.61
CA TYR A 131 21.69 14.37 10.56
C TYR A 131 20.61 14.77 11.57
N ALA A 132 20.98 15.05 12.82
CA ALA A 132 20.06 15.52 13.85
C ALA A 132 19.37 16.83 13.45
N ILE A 133 20.13 17.82 12.94
CA ILE A 133 19.56 19.09 12.45
C ILE A 133 18.53 18.86 11.35
N LEU A 134 18.80 17.97 10.38
CA LEU A 134 17.86 17.65 9.30
C LEU A 134 16.58 16.98 9.84
N SER A 135 16.74 15.99 10.71
CA SER A 135 15.62 15.28 11.34
C SER A 135 14.74 16.23 12.15
N GLU A 136 15.35 17.05 13.02
CA GLU A 136 14.65 18.04 13.84
C GLU A 136 13.98 19.11 12.97
N ALA A 137 14.61 19.56 11.87
CA ALA A 137 13.99 20.53 10.97
C ALA A 137 12.69 20.00 10.35
N ILE A 138 12.66 18.72 9.96
CA ILE A 138 11.46 18.08 9.42
C ILE A 138 10.40 17.93 10.52
N GLN A 139 10.77 17.42 11.69
CA GLN A 139 9.88 17.29 12.84
C GLN A 139 9.25 18.63 13.22
N ASN A 140 10.07 19.68 13.35
CA ASN A 140 9.61 21.02 13.70
C ASN A 140 8.70 21.61 12.61
N THR A 141 8.98 21.34 11.33
CA THR A 141 8.12 21.78 10.23
C THR A 141 6.76 21.11 10.30
N LEU A 142 6.72 19.78 10.50
CA LEU A 142 5.47 19.04 10.65
C LEU A 142 4.72 19.46 11.92
N ALA A 143 5.40 19.89 12.99
CA ALA A 143 4.73 20.40 14.18
C ALA A 143 4.06 21.78 14.01
N ARG A 144 4.31 22.51 12.91
CA ARG A 144 3.69 23.83 12.68
C ARG A 144 2.22 23.70 12.34
N LYS A 145 1.37 24.45 13.06
CA LYS A 145 -0.07 24.51 12.81
C LYS A 145 -0.43 24.81 11.35
N GLU A 146 0.20 25.83 10.75
CA GLU A 146 -0.05 26.19 9.34
C GLU A 146 0.26 25.04 8.37
N VAL A 147 1.28 24.21 8.69
CA VAL A 147 1.64 23.05 7.88
C VAL A 147 0.64 21.93 8.07
N GLN A 148 0.23 21.65 9.33
CA GLN A 148 -0.82 20.66 9.61
C GLN A 148 -2.13 21.04 8.92
N GLU A 149 -2.57 22.29 9.01
CA GLU A 149 -3.78 22.78 8.33
C GLU A 149 -3.71 22.60 6.81
N GLN A 150 -2.55 22.85 6.18
CA GLN A 150 -2.37 22.63 4.75
C GLN A 150 -2.36 21.15 4.37
N LEU A 151 -1.74 20.30 5.20
CA LEU A 151 -1.70 18.86 4.96
C LEU A 151 -3.09 18.24 5.11
N GLU A 152 -3.84 18.62 6.16
CA GLU A 152 -5.23 18.23 6.36
C GLU A 152 -6.12 18.69 5.20
N ALA A 153 -6.01 19.96 4.77
CA ALA A 153 -6.80 20.47 3.64
C ALA A 153 -6.49 19.80 2.30
N GLY A 154 -5.31 19.18 2.17
CA GLY A 154 -4.90 18.42 0.99
C GLY A 154 -5.07 16.91 1.13
N ASP A 155 -5.69 16.43 2.22
CA ASP A 155 -5.80 15.01 2.59
C ASP A 155 -4.43 14.31 2.58
N ILE A 156 -3.37 14.98 3.03
CA ILE A 156 -2.00 14.47 3.09
C ILE A 156 -1.66 14.10 4.53
N GLY A 157 -1.15 12.88 4.76
CA GLY A 157 -0.65 12.49 6.07
C GLY A 157 0.50 13.39 6.54
N GLY A 158 0.36 13.99 7.72
CA GLY A 158 1.32 14.92 8.31
C GLY A 158 1.99 14.46 9.59
N VAL A 159 1.82 13.19 9.96
CA VAL A 159 2.36 12.61 11.21
C VAL A 159 3.86 12.38 11.06
N TRP A 160 4.64 12.89 12.01
CA TRP A 160 6.06 12.59 12.10
C TRP A 160 6.26 11.19 12.70
N VAL A 161 6.82 10.28 11.89
CA VAL A 161 7.10 8.89 12.30
C VAL A 161 8.47 8.77 12.98
N GLY A 162 9.42 9.62 12.63
CA GLY A 162 10.78 9.56 13.15
C GLY A 162 11.70 8.58 12.41
N PRO A 163 13.03 8.76 12.50
CA PRO A 163 13.97 7.94 11.74
C PRO A 163 14.05 6.48 12.19
N GLU A 164 13.94 6.20 13.49
CA GLU A 164 14.02 4.85 14.03
C GLU A 164 12.85 3.99 13.54
N ARG A 165 11.62 4.50 13.72
CA ARG A 165 10.41 3.80 13.30
C ARG A 165 10.29 3.73 11.79
N SER A 166 10.66 4.77 11.04
CA SER A 166 10.65 4.69 9.57
C SER A 166 11.67 3.68 9.04
N ASN A 167 12.87 3.58 9.63
CA ASN A 167 13.84 2.55 9.28
C ASN A 167 13.34 1.13 9.61
N GLU A 168 12.68 0.95 10.76
CA GLU A 168 12.04 -0.32 11.12
C GLU A 168 10.98 -0.72 10.08
N LEU A 169 10.05 0.18 9.77
CA LEU A 169 9.01 -0.05 8.76
C LEU A 169 9.60 -0.37 7.38
N MET A 170 10.65 0.33 6.95
CA MET A 170 11.31 0.02 5.69
C MET A 170 11.99 -1.36 5.69
N ARG A 171 12.61 -1.77 6.81
CA ARG A 171 13.21 -3.11 6.95
C ARG A 171 12.14 -4.20 6.94
N THR A 172 11.08 -4.05 7.72
CA THR A 172 9.97 -5.01 7.73
C THR A 172 9.34 -5.15 6.34
N ASN A 173 9.07 -4.03 5.65
CA ASN A 173 8.59 -4.10 4.26
C ASN A 173 9.60 -4.80 3.35
N PHE A 174 10.89 -4.48 3.45
CA PHE A 174 11.94 -5.14 2.64
C PHE A 174 11.98 -6.65 2.88
N GLU A 175 11.93 -7.09 4.14
CA GLU A 175 11.96 -8.51 4.53
C GLU A 175 10.75 -9.26 3.98
N VAL A 176 9.56 -8.67 4.01
CA VAL A 176 8.37 -9.28 3.38
C VAL A 176 8.53 -9.35 1.86
N PHE A 177 8.99 -8.27 1.22
CA PHE A 177 9.24 -8.28 -0.22
C PHE A 177 10.30 -9.31 -0.62
N GLU A 178 11.35 -9.50 0.19
CA GLU A 178 12.38 -10.50 -0.04
C GLU A 178 11.83 -11.92 0.13
N ALA A 179 11.06 -12.18 1.19
CA ALA A 179 10.47 -13.48 1.47
C ALA A 179 9.50 -13.94 0.38
N TYR A 180 8.80 -13.01 -0.26
CA TYR A 180 7.80 -13.29 -1.28
C TYR A 180 8.19 -12.80 -2.68
N ALA A 181 9.48 -12.53 -2.92
CA ALA A 181 9.97 -12.01 -4.20
C ALA A 181 9.63 -12.93 -5.38
N ASP A 182 9.61 -14.24 -5.13
CA ASP A 182 9.27 -15.26 -6.14
C ASP A 182 7.85 -15.09 -6.69
N LEU A 183 6.92 -14.49 -5.94
CA LEU A 183 5.55 -14.23 -6.38
C LEU A 183 5.45 -13.08 -7.39
N LEU A 184 6.51 -12.30 -7.59
CA LEU A 184 6.55 -11.16 -8.50
C LEU A 184 7.14 -11.50 -9.87
N ASN A 185 7.63 -12.74 -10.06
CA ASN A 185 8.28 -13.23 -11.28
C ASN A 185 7.32 -13.89 -12.27
#